data_AF-A0A1Y6KP82-F1
#
_entry.id   AF-A0A1Y6KP82-F1
#
_cell.length_a   1.000
_cell.length_b   1.000
_cell.length_c   1.000
_cell.angle_alpha   90.00
_cell.angle_beta   90.00
_cell.angle_gamma   90.00
#
_symmetry.space_group_name_H-M   'P 1'
#
loop_
_entity.id
_entity.type
_entity.pdbx_description
1 polymer ?
#
loop_
_entity_poly.entity_id
_entity_poly.type
_entity_poly.pdbx_seq_one_letter_code
_entity_poly.pdbx_strand_id
1 'polypeptide(L)'
;MGILSGVRRSAYNPSAASGSTHMEHRDVSARRIAMNHQVKLPMYLTWKALKEIVGWPYSRAQTGRLMHDPEYSDRRFPASRKLGPHRSSHPIWYTPDVIEYFKRHGLTVPENVEFS
;
A
#
# COMPACT_ATOMS: atom_id res chain seq x y z
N MET A 1 61.24 -28.73 -13.30
CA MET A 1 60.26 -29.60 -14.00
C MET A 1 59.05 -28.75 -14.35
N GLY A 2 58.72 -28.62 -15.65
CA GLY A 2 57.42 -28.09 -16.10
C GLY A 2 57.44 -26.68 -16.70
N ILE A 3 57.66 -26.62 -18.00
CA ILE A 3 57.50 -25.47 -18.91
C ILE A 3 55.99 -25.27 -19.17
N LEU A 4 55.52 -24.05 -19.48
CA LEU A 4 54.69 -23.76 -20.66
C LEU A 4 54.29 -22.27 -20.78
N SER A 5 54.99 -21.66 -21.73
CA SER A 5 54.65 -20.51 -22.57
C SER A 5 53.19 -20.39 -23.00
N GLY A 6 52.67 -19.15 -23.04
CA GLY A 6 51.34 -18.83 -23.57
C GLY A 6 51.11 -17.34 -23.93
N VAL A 7 51.57 -16.94 -25.12
CA VAL A 7 50.85 -16.12 -26.14
C VAL A 7 50.35 -14.69 -25.81
N ARG A 8 51.04 -13.72 -26.47
CA ARG A 8 50.59 -12.48 -27.20
C ARG A 8 49.81 -11.39 -26.44
N ARG A 9 50.41 -10.22 -26.22
CA ARG A 9 50.29 -8.98 -27.05
C ARG A 9 48.87 -8.65 -27.49
N SER A 10 48.33 -7.52 -27.03
CA SER A 10 48.37 -6.27 -27.80
C SER A 10 47.48 -5.22 -27.13
N ALA A 11 48.01 -4.00 -27.04
CA ALA A 11 47.37 -2.84 -26.44
C ALA A 11 46.00 -2.53 -27.08
N TYR A 12 45.01 -2.28 -26.22
CA TYR A 12 43.80 -1.58 -26.62
C TYR A 12 44.16 -0.13 -26.92
N ASN A 13 43.98 0.27 -28.18
CA ASN A 13 44.01 1.66 -28.62
C ASN A 13 42.69 2.35 -28.19
N PRO A 14 42.73 3.51 -27.50
CA PRO A 14 41.55 4.32 -27.26
C PRO A 14 41.37 5.31 -28.41
N SER A 15 40.26 5.25 -29.13
CA SER A 15 39.83 6.36 -29.98
C SER A 15 38.32 6.42 -30.14
N ALA A 16 37.80 7.53 -29.62
CA ALA A 16 36.66 8.31 -30.10
C ALA A 16 35.28 7.64 -30.19
N ALA A 17 34.40 8.05 -29.28
CA ALA A 17 33.11 8.61 -29.68
C ALA A 17 32.55 9.45 -28.52
N SER A 18 32.64 10.77 -28.68
CA SER A 18 31.91 11.75 -27.88
C SER A 18 30.42 11.59 -28.20
N GLY A 19 29.68 10.94 -27.31
CA GLY A 19 28.23 10.81 -27.38
C GLY A 19 27.62 11.61 -26.24
N SER A 20 27.22 12.85 -26.54
CA SER A 20 26.44 13.69 -25.64
C SER A 20 25.09 13.01 -25.39
N THR A 21 24.94 12.30 -24.27
CA THR A 21 23.65 11.76 -23.84
C THR A 21 22.84 12.89 -23.23
N HIS A 22 22.12 13.60 -24.09
CA HIS A 22 20.98 14.42 -23.72
C HIS A 22 19.95 13.51 -23.02
N MET A 23 20.01 13.43 -21.68
CA MET A 23 18.96 12.81 -20.89
C MET A 23 17.72 13.70 -21.02
N GLU A 24 16.79 13.28 -21.87
CA GLU A 24 15.46 13.86 -21.91
C GLU A 24 14.83 13.73 -20.52
N HIS A 25 14.59 14.87 -19.91
CA HIS A 25 13.77 15.02 -18.72
C HIS A 25 12.35 14.55 -19.11
N ARG A 26 12.01 13.29 -18.81
CA ARG A 26 10.63 12.82 -18.87
C ARG A 26 9.84 13.60 -17.83
N ASP A 27 9.22 14.67 -18.30
CA ASP A 27 8.19 15.39 -17.58
C ASP A 27 7.09 14.39 -17.21
N VAL A 28 7.03 14.02 -15.91
CA VAL A 28 5.97 13.18 -15.34
C VAL A 28 4.80 14.08 -14.91
N SER A 29 4.55 15.17 -15.64
CA SER A 29 3.39 16.01 -15.41
C SER A 29 2.21 15.46 -16.18
N ALA A 30 1.04 15.50 -15.54
CA ALA A 30 -0.28 15.24 -16.13
C ALA A 30 -0.64 13.79 -16.47
N ARG A 31 -0.67 12.93 -15.45
CA ARG A 31 -1.80 12.01 -15.30
C ARG A 31 -2.42 12.14 -13.91
N ARG A 32 -3.06 13.30 -13.66
CA ARG A 32 -4.18 13.34 -12.71
C ARG A 32 -5.29 12.47 -13.32
N ILE A 33 -5.21 11.16 -13.08
CA ILE A 33 -6.33 10.26 -13.30
C ILE A 33 -7.39 10.75 -12.31
N ALA A 34 -8.42 11.42 -12.82
CA ALA A 34 -9.60 11.71 -12.03
C ALA A 34 -10.17 10.36 -11.60
N MET A 35 -9.88 9.95 -10.36
CA MET A 35 -10.33 8.68 -9.80
C MET A 35 -11.80 8.79 -9.42
N ASN A 36 -12.68 8.97 -10.41
CA ASN A 36 -14.11 8.87 -10.23
C ASN A 36 -14.52 7.38 -10.22
N HIS A 37 -13.88 6.59 -9.36
CA HIS A 37 -14.26 5.19 -9.15
C HIS A 37 -15.37 5.17 -8.11
N GLN A 38 -16.58 4.80 -8.53
CA GLN A 38 -17.66 4.44 -7.61
C GLN A 38 -17.28 3.12 -6.94
N VAL A 39 -16.93 3.18 -5.67
CA VAL A 39 -16.54 2.01 -4.89
C VAL A 39 -17.77 1.53 -4.13
N LYS A 40 -18.35 0.42 -4.57
CA LYS A 40 -19.38 -0.26 -3.78
C LYS A 40 -18.73 -0.87 -2.55
N LEU A 41 -18.99 -0.31 -1.37
CA LEU A 41 -18.49 -0.89 -0.13
C LEU A 41 -19.56 -1.81 0.47
N PRO A 42 -19.18 -3.02 0.90
CA PRO A 42 -20.10 -3.89 1.62
C PRO A 42 -20.52 -3.23 2.94
N MET A 43 -21.72 -3.54 3.44
CA MET A 43 -22.20 -3.07 4.75
C MET A 43 -21.26 -3.43 5.92
N TYR A 44 -20.56 -4.56 5.79
CA TYR A 44 -19.54 -5.00 6.73
C TYR A 44 -18.22 -5.28 6.03
N LEU A 45 -17.13 -4.72 6.57
CA LEU A 45 -15.78 -4.97 6.08
C LEU A 45 -15.15 -6.15 6.82
N THR A 46 -14.67 -7.12 6.07
CA THR A 46 -13.72 -8.11 6.58
C THR A 46 -12.33 -7.48 6.69
N TRP A 47 -11.42 -8.13 7.41
CA TRP A 47 -10.01 -7.70 7.45
C TRP A 47 -9.37 -7.59 6.06
N LYS A 48 -9.73 -8.49 5.13
CA LYS A 48 -9.22 -8.47 3.76
C LYS A 48 -9.72 -7.22 3.03
N ALA A 49 -11.02 -6.94 3.13
CA ALA A 49 -11.64 -5.76 2.53
C ALA A 49 -11.08 -4.45 3.12
N LEU A 50 -10.82 -4.40 4.43
CA LEU A 50 -10.23 -3.24 5.09
C LEU A 50 -8.83 -2.90 4.51
N LYS A 51 -8.02 -3.92 4.20
CA LYS A 51 -6.71 -3.71 3.58
C LYS A 51 -6.79 -3.41 2.09
N GLU A 52 -7.55 -4.19 1.34
CA GLU A 52 -7.55 -4.13 -0.13
C GLU A 52 -8.35 -2.96 -0.67
N ILE A 53 -9.50 -2.66 -0.07
CA ILE A 53 -10.43 -1.65 -0.59
C ILE A 53 -10.20 -0.29 0.06
N VAL A 54 -10.05 -0.28 1.39
CA VAL A 54 -9.89 0.97 2.16
C VAL A 54 -8.40 1.37 2.29
N GLY A 55 -7.48 0.47 1.94
CA GLY A 55 -6.04 0.76 1.98
C GLY A 55 -5.47 0.90 3.39
N TRP A 56 -6.04 0.19 4.37
CA TRP A 56 -5.59 0.30 5.76
C TRP A 56 -4.11 -0.11 5.93
N PRO A 57 -3.24 0.79 6.43
CA PRO A 57 -1.79 0.57 6.41
C PRO A 57 -1.30 -0.29 7.58
N TYR A 58 -2.11 -0.46 8.63
CA TYR A 58 -1.67 -1.11 9.85
C TYR A 58 -1.91 -2.62 9.84
N SER A 59 -1.08 -3.34 10.59
CA SER A 59 -1.26 -4.78 10.82
C SER A 59 -2.45 -5.07 11.73
N ARG A 60 -2.92 -6.33 11.75
CA ARG A 60 -4.05 -6.74 12.61
C ARG A 60 -3.73 -6.54 14.09
N ALA A 61 -2.48 -6.81 14.49
CA ALA A 61 -2.04 -6.62 15.87
C ALA A 61 -2.09 -5.14 16.27
N GLN A 62 -1.59 -4.25 15.41
CA GLN A 62 -1.62 -2.81 15.66
C GLN A 62 -3.05 -2.24 15.66
N THR A 63 -3.90 -2.76 14.78
CA THR A 63 -5.34 -2.42 14.78
C THR A 63 -6.01 -2.85 16.08
N GLY A 64 -5.64 -4.03 16.61
CA GLY A 64 -6.11 -4.49 17.92
C GLY A 64 -5.71 -3.55 19.07
N ARG A 65 -4.50 -2.97 19.02
CA ARG A 65 -4.07 -1.94 19.96
C ARG A 65 -4.93 -0.69 19.82
N LEU A 66 -5.12 -0.18 18.60
CA LEU A 66 -5.97 0.99 18.35
C LEU A 66 -7.43 0.81 18.82
N MET A 67 -7.91 -0.44 18.89
CA MET A 67 -9.25 -0.77 19.37
C MET A 67 -9.37 -0.87 20.90
N HIS A 68 -8.34 -1.41 21.58
CA HIS A 68 -8.46 -1.86 22.97
C HIS A 68 -7.53 -1.15 23.94
N ASP A 69 -6.46 -0.54 23.45
CA ASP A 69 -5.46 0.11 24.27
C ASP A 69 -6.02 1.44 24.81
N PRO A 70 -5.95 1.68 26.14
CA PRO A 70 -6.40 2.93 26.76
C PRO A 70 -5.75 4.19 26.18
N GLU A 71 -4.52 4.10 25.68
CA GLU A 71 -3.77 5.22 25.09
C GLU A 71 -4.49 5.82 23.87
N TYR A 72 -5.31 5.02 23.19
CA TYR A 72 -6.06 5.44 22.00
C TYR A 72 -7.54 5.68 22.30
N SER A 73 -7.96 5.82 23.55
CA SER A 73 -9.37 6.03 23.93
C SER A 73 -10.03 7.19 23.17
N ASP A 74 -9.33 8.32 23.00
CA ASP A 74 -9.83 9.51 22.29
C ASP A 74 -9.84 9.36 20.75
N ARG A 75 -9.09 8.39 20.22
CA ARG A 75 -8.90 8.12 18.79
C ARG A 75 -9.08 6.63 18.50
N ARG A 76 -10.06 6.03 19.16
CA ARG A 76 -10.24 4.58 19.19
C ARG A 76 -10.75 4.09 17.85
N PHE A 77 -10.11 3.07 17.31
CA PHE A 77 -10.59 2.41 16.11
C PHE A 77 -11.89 1.64 16.41
N PRO A 78 -12.88 1.62 15.48
CA PRO A 78 -14.15 0.92 15.70
C PRO A 78 -13.95 -0.54 16.15
N ALA A 79 -14.77 -0.96 17.11
CA ALA A 79 -14.70 -2.31 17.64
C ALA A 79 -15.12 -3.33 16.57
N SER A 80 -14.32 -4.39 16.40
CA SER A 80 -14.66 -5.49 15.50
C SER A 80 -15.69 -6.42 16.13
N ARG A 81 -16.62 -6.94 15.32
CA ARG A 81 -17.47 -8.08 15.68
C ARG A 81 -16.91 -9.37 15.07
N LYS A 82 -17.32 -10.52 15.58
CA LYS A 82 -17.01 -11.82 14.97
C LYS A 82 -18.27 -12.38 14.33
N LEU A 83 -18.15 -12.94 13.12
CA LEU A 83 -19.26 -13.62 12.44
C LEU A 83 -19.68 -14.95 13.11
N GLY A 84 -18.86 -15.48 14.03
CA GLY A 84 -19.18 -16.70 14.75
C GLY A 84 -18.46 -16.78 16.10
N PRO A 85 -18.85 -17.76 16.94
CA PRO A 85 -18.30 -17.93 18.30
C PRO A 85 -16.88 -18.54 18.29
N HIS A 86 -16.43 -19.06 17.15
CA HIS A 86 -15.15 -19.75 17.05
C HIS A 86 -13.97 -18.79 17.21
N ARG A 87 -12.90 -19.25 17.88
CA ARG A 87 -11.69 -18.43 18.11
C ARG A 87 -11.03 -17.93 16.83
N SER A 88 -11.17 -18.69 15.74
CA SER A 88 -10.62 -18.34 14.41
C SER A 88 -11.60 -17.54 13.54
N SER A 89 -12.78 -17.19 14.03
CA SER A 89 -13.74 -16.38 13.26
C SER A 89 -13.12 -15.04 12.90
N HIS A 90 -13.24 -14.67 11.63
CA HIS A 90 -12.66 -13.43 11.14
C HIS A 90 -13.37 -12.21 11.75
N PRO A 91 -12.60 -11.20 12.17
CA PRO A 91 -13.18 -9.94 12.60
C PRO A 91 -13.82 -9.22 11.41
N ILE A 92 -14.99 -8.65 11.66
CA ILE A 92 -15.73 -7.78 10.75
C ILE A 92 -15.99 -6.44 11.42
N TRP A 93 -16.04 -5.38 10.62
CA TRP A 93 -16.32 -4.02 11.07
C TRP A 93 -17.53 -3.48 10.35
N TYR A 94 -18.30 -2.63 11.02
CA TYR A 94 -19.37 -1.90 10.38
C TYR A 94 -18.78 -0.78 9.52
N THR A 95 -19.08 -0.79 8.24
CA THR A 95 -18.42 0.08 7.26
C THR A 95 -18.62 1.57 7.54
N PRO A 96 -19.83 2.05 7.90
CA PRO A 96 -20.03 3.45 8.25
C PRO A 96 -19.13 3.94 9.39
N ASP A 97 -18.96 3.15 10.47
CA ASP A 97 -18.10 3.52 11.60
C ASP A 97 -16.63 3.65 11.18
N VAL A 98 -16.18 2.77 10.30
CA VAL A 98 -14.82 2.82 9.74
C VAL A 98 -14.66 4.08 8.90
N ILE A 99 -15.61 4.39 8.02
CA ILE A 99 -15.56 5.61 7.21
C ILE A 99 -15.56 6.86 8.11
N GLU A 100 -16.39 6.89 9.14
CA GLU A 100 -16.45 8.00 10.09
C GLU A 100 -15.11 8.17 10.84
N TYR A 101 -14.50 7.07 11.29
CA TYR A 101 -13.15 7.09 11.86
C TYR A 101 -12.14 7.71 10.90
N PHE A 102 -12.18 7.31 9.62
CA PHE A 102 -11.24 7.82 8.62
C PHE A 102 -11.44 9.31 8.38
N LYS A 103 -12.70 9.76 8.26
CA LYS A 103 -13.05 11.18 8.12
C LYS A 103 -12.55 12.01 9.30
N ARG A 104 -12.74 11.53 10.54
CA ARG A 104 -12.28 12.21 11.77
C ARG A 104 -10.76 12.34 11.84
N HIS A 105 -10.02 11.41 11.24
CA HIS A 105 -8.56 11.40 11.27
C HIS A 105 -7.92 11.88 9.97
N GLY A 106 -8.70 12.46 9.04
CA GLY A 106 -8.20 12.98 7.77
C GLY A 106 -7.60 11.90 6.86
N LEU A 107 -7.98 10.63 7.05
CA LEU A 107 -7.57 9.53 6.19
C LEU A 107 -8.37 9.58 4.88
N THR A 108 -7.69 9.30 3.78
CA THR A 108 -8.31 9.27 2.45
C THR A 108 -9.35 8.16 2.39
N VAL A 109 -10.61 8.53 2.25
CA VAL A 109 -11.71 7.61 1.93
C VAL A 109 -12.05 7.82 0.45
N PRO A 110 -12.22 6.77 -0.35
CA PRO A 110 -12.71 6.93 -1.72
C PRO A 110 -14.05 7.68 -1.70
N GLU A 111 -14.16 8.78 -2.46
CA GLU A 111 -15.24 9.77 -2.31
C GLU A 111 -16.63 9.26 -2.74
N ASN A 112 -16.69 8.18 -3.51
CA ASN A 112 -17.93 7.63 -4.10
C ASN A 112 -18.28 6.27 -3.49
N VAL A 113 -18.57 6.23 -2.19
CA VAL A 113 -19.04 5.00 -1.52
C VAL A 113 -20.54 4.83 -1.69
N GLU A 114 -20.95 3.80 -2.41
CA GLU A 114 -22.33 3.31 -2.40
C GLU A 114 -22.38 2.02 -1.55
N PHE A 115 -23.32 1.95 -0.61
CA PHE A 115 -23.52 0.74 0.20
C PHE A 115 -24.39 -0.25 -0.58
N SER A 116 -23.91 -1.48 -0.76
CA SER A 116 -24.66 -2.55 -1.44
C SER A 116 -24.78 -3.80 -0.58
#